data_AF-A0A0F9JB33-F1
#
_entry.id   AF-A0A0F9JB33-F1
#
_cell.length_a   1.000
_cell.length_b   1.000
_cell.length_c   1.000
_cell.angle_alpha   90.00
_cell.angle_beta   90.00
_cell.angle_gamma   90.00
#
_symmetry.space_group_name_H-M   'P 1'
#
loop_
_entity.id
_entity.type
_entity.pdbx_description
1 polymer ?
#
loop_
_entity_poly.entity_id
_entity_poly.type
_entity_poly.pdbx_seq_one_letter_code
_entity_poly.pdbx_strand_id
1 'polypeptide(L)'
;MKTIVVVDRGHVFNLLCPEQFDLPQVATSQEPANVRFLRWWKDKCRERNIPYAYRVAEPQGLRIVKSLLKKYKFEDLQKYSIFLMQEKVEELRENPNHFVILTGNVERIRTERDV
;
A
#
# COMPACT_ATOMS: atom_id res chain seq x y z
N MET A 1 16.65 -3.83 -28.66
CA MET A 1 15.32 -3.42 -29.18
C MET A 1 14.48 -2.95 -27.99
N LYS A 2 13.69 -1.88 -28.09
CA LYS A 2 12.86 -1.37 -26.98
C LYS A 2 11.39 -1.77 -27.20
N THR A 3 10.67 -2.11 -26.14
CA THR A 3 9.22 -2.41 -26.24
C THR A 3 8.46 -1.37 -25.42
N ILE A 4 7.51 -0.69 -26.05
CA ILE A 4 6.60 0.24 -25.38
C ILE A 4 5.27 -0.48 -25.17
N VAL A 5 4.82 -0.54 -23.93
CA VAL A 5 3.51 -1.09 -23.57
C VAL A 5 2.54 0.07 -23.41
N VAL A 6 1.51 0.11 -24.25
CA VAL A 6 0.42 1.10 -24.17
C VAL A 6 -0.83 0.40 -23.66
N VAL A 7 -1.42 0.93 -22.59
CA VAL A 7 -2.70 0.45 -22.07
C VAL A 7 -3.75 1.52 -22.32
N ASP A 8 -4.75 1.20 -23.15
CA ASP A 8 -5.90 2.08 -23.40
C ASP A 8 -7.20 1.30 -23.24
N ARG A 9 -8.11 1.79 -22.38
CA ARG A 9 -9.44 1.22 -22.10
C ARG A 9 -9.45 -0.30 -21.83
N GLY A 10 -8.38 -0.82 -21.21
CA GLY A 10 -8.24 -2.25 -20.89
C GLY A 10 -7.66 -3.10 -22.03
N HIS A 11 -7.29 -2.50 -23.16
CA HIS A 11 -6.51 -3.13 -24.21
C HIS A 11 -5.03 -2.84 -24.03
N VAL A 12 -4.19 -3.83 -24.30
CA VAL A 12 -2.74 -3.76 -24.16
C VAL A 12 -2.11 -3.88 -25.54
N PHE A 13 -1.33 -2.87 -25.92
CA PHE A 13 -0.59 -2.82 -27.18
C PHE A 13 0.91 -2.85 -26.89
N ASN A 14 1.62 -3.75 -27.56
CA ASN A 14 3.07 -3.84 -27.48
C ASN A 14 3.67 -3.28 -28.77
N LEU A 15 4.30 -2.12 -28.68
CA LEU A 15 4.97 -1.48 -29.82
C LEU A 15 6.47 -1.80 -29.75
N LEU A 16 6.99 -2.37 -30.84
CA LEU A 16 8.42 -2.63 -30.99
C LEU A 16 9.09 -1.38 -31.57
N CYS A 17 10.03 -0.81 -30.82
CA CYS A 17 10.83 0.32 -31.25
C CYS A 17 12.30 -0.09 -31.47
N PRO A 18 12.91 0.32 -32.59
CA PRO A 18 14.35 0.23 -32.79
C PRO A 18 15.13 0.94 -31.67
N GLU A 19 16.33 0.47 -31.32
CA GLU A 19 17.10 1.00 -30.18
C GLU A 19 17.46 2.48 -30.30
N GLN A 20 17.61 2.94 -31.54
CA GLN A 20 17.96 4.32 -31.93
C GLN A 20 16.88 5.36 -31.61
N PHE A 21 15.67 4.94 -31.20
CA PHE A 21 14.65 5.88 -30.74
C PHE A 21 14.98 6.36 -29.32
N ASP A 22 15.20 7.67 -29.21
CA ASP A 22 15.33 8.36 -27.94
C ASP A 22 13.92 8.59 -27.38
N LEU A 23 13.45 7.63 -26.58
CA LEU A 23 12.15 7.72 -25.94
C LEU A 23 12.26 8.69 -24.76
N PRO A 24 11.32 9.65 -24.59
CA PRO A 24 11.29 10.44 -23.38
C PRO A 24 11.24 9.48 -22.19
N GLN A 25 11.98 9.79 -21.12
CA GLN A 25 11.79 9.07 -19.87
C GLN A 25 10.32 9.18 -19.51
N VAL A 26 9.59 8.07 -19.66
CA VAL A 26 8.22 7.97 -19.18
C VAL A 26 8.34 8.29 -17.71
N ALA A 27 7.69 9.37 -17.26
CA ALA A 27 7.58 9.66 -15.84
C ALA A 27 7.13 8.37 -15.19
N THR A 28 8.02 7.71 -14.45
CA THR A 28 7.75 6.43 -13.80
C THR A 28 6.42 6.63 -13.11
N SER A 29 5.38 5.96 -13.61
CA SER A 29 4.04 6.09 -13.07
C SER A 29 4.19 5.83 -11.58
N GLN A 30 4.14 6.90 -10.78
CA GLN A 30 4.43 6.76 -9.38
C GLN A 30 3.34 5.88 -8.84
N GLU A 31 3.73 4.70 -8.38
CA GLU A 31 2.78 3.73 -7.85
C GLU A 31 1.88 4.44 -6.82
N PRO A 32 0.55 4.29 -6.93
CA PRO A 32 -0.37 5.02 -6.08
C PRO A 32 -0.01 4.85 -4.60
N ALA A 33 -0.11 5.93 -3.81
CA ALA A 33 0.32 5.92 -2.41
C ALA A 33 -0.34 4.80 -1.58
N ASN A 34 -1.60 4.46 -1.87
CA ASN A 34 -2.30 3.34 -1.23
C ASN A 34 -1.68 1.98 -1.58
N VAL A 35 -1.22 1.77 -2.83
CA VAL A 35 -0.55 0.53 -3.25
C VAL A 35 0.83 0.44 -2.62
N ARG A 36 1.59 1.55 -2.61
CA ARG A 36 2.87 1.64 -1.91
C ARG A 36 2.74 1.31 -0.43
N PHE A 37 1.69 1.81 0.22
CA PHE A 37 1.42 1.56 1.63
C PHE A 37 1.09 0.08 1.89
N LEU A 38 0.28 -0.57 1.04
CA LEU A 38 -0.02 -1.99 1.18
C LEU A 38 1.23 -2.87 1.04
N ARG A 39 2.10 -2.55 0.08
CA ARG A 39 3.40 -3.23 -0.06
C ARG A 39 4.23 -3.07 1.21
N TRP A 40 4.37 -1.83 1.69
CA TRP A 40 5.07 -1.54 2.94
C TRP A 40 4.48 -2.30 4.15
N TRP A 41 3.15 -2.31 4.29
CA TRP A 41 2.45 -3.01 5.36
C TRP A 41 2.77 -4.50 5.34
N LYS A 42 2.72 -5.11 4.16
CA LYS A 42 3.06 -6.53 3.96
C LYS A 42 4.50 -6.82 4.40
N ASP A 43 5.45 -5.97 4.03
CA ASP A 43 6.84 -6.12 4.47
C ASP A 43 6.95 -6.04 6.00
N LYS A 44 6.21 -5.12 6.65
CA LYS A 44 6.18 -5.00 8.11
C LYS A 44 5.50 -6.16 8.82
N CYS A 45 4.46 -6.76 8.23
CA CYS A 45 3.87 -8.01 8.71
C CYS A 45 4.89 -9.15 8.64
N ARG A 46 5.62 -9.27 7.54
CA ARG A 46 6.66 -10.30 7.37
C ARG A 46 7.77 -10.16 8.41
N GLU A 47 8.27 -8.95 8.65
CA GLU A 47 9.29 -8.67 9.68
C GLU A 47 8.86 -9.10 11.09
N ARG A 48 7.55 -9.12 11.38
CA ARG A 48 6.98 -9.37 12.72
C ARG A 48 6.35 -10.76 12.87
N ASN A 49 6.49 -11.62 11.87
CA ASN A 49 5.81 -12.91 11.80
C ASN A 49 4.28 -12.78 11.97
N ILE A 50 3.69 -11.80 11.30
CA ILE A 50 2.23 -11.61 11.21
C ILE A 50 1.77 -12.19 9.86
N PRO A 51 0.91 -13.22 9.83
CA PRO A 51 0.39 -13.80 8.59
C PRO A 51 -0.39 -12.78 7.76
N TYR A 52 -0.01 -12.57 6.51
CA TYR A 52 -0.70 -11.64 5.61
C TYR A 52 -1.67 -12.37 4.67
N ALA A 53 -2.97 -12.34 4.98
CA ALA A 53 -4.01 -13.02 4.20
C ALA A 53 -4.46 -12.21 2.98
N TYR A 54 -3.77 -12.38 1.84
CA TYR A 54 -4.01 -11.61 0.59
C TYR A 54 -5.47 -11.51 0.16
N ARG A 55 -6.22 -12.63 0.19
CA ARG A 55 -7.61 -12.70 -0.27
C ARG A 55 -8.56 -11.80 0.53
N VAL A 56 -8.18 -11.42 1.75
CA VAL A 56 -8.96 -10.57 2.65
C VAL A 56 -8.35 -9.17 2.72
N ALA A 57 -7.03 -9.11 2.92
CA ALA A 57 -6.29 -7.90 3.21
C ALA A 57 -6.21 -6.94 2.01
N GLU A 58 -6.06 -7.42 0.77
CA GLU A 58 -5.88 -6.50 -0.38
C GLU A 58 -7.17 -5.82 -0.85
N PRO A 59 -8.31 -6.52 -1.09
CA PRO A 59 -9.53 -5.86 -1.56
C PRO A 59 -10.05 -4.82 -0.56
N GLN A 60 -10.00 -5.15 0.73
CA GLN A 60 -10.40 -4.25 1.81
C GLN A 60 -9.33 -3.16 2.04
N GLY A 61 -8.06 -3.55 2.08
CA GLY A 61 -6.94 -2.65 2.34
C GLY A 61 -6.84 -1.53 1.33
N LEU A 62 -7.04 -1.82 0.03
CA LEU A 62 -7.02 -0.79 -1.02
C LEU A 62 -8.03 0.33 -0.76
N ARG A 63 -9.26 -0.03 -0.40
CA ARG A 63 -10.33 0.94 -0.13
C ARG A 63 -10.06 1.72 1.16
N ILE A 64 -9.71 1.01 2.22
CA ILE A 64 -9.48 1.58 3.54
C ILE A 64 -8.28 2.54 3.51
N VAL A 65 -7.14 2.08 3.02
CA VAL A 65 -5.90 2.87 2.99
C VAL A 65 -6.09 4.10 2.10
N LYS A 66 -6.77 3.97 0.95
CA LYS A 66 -7.12 5.12 0.12
C LYS A 66 -7.97 6.15 0.88
N SER A 67 -8.87 5.71 1.76
CA SER A 67 -9.65 6.62 2.61
C SER A 67 -8.82 7.26 3.71
N LEU A 68 -7.92 6.50 4.34
CA LEU A 68 -7.04 7.00 5.40
C LEU A 68 -6.05 8.03 4.86
N LEU A 69 -5.49 7.82 3.68
CA LEU A 69 -4.58 8.75 3.01
C LEU A 69 -5.24 10.06 2.55
N LYS A 70 -6.58 10.19 2.63
CA LYS A 70 -7.26 11.48 2.49
C LYS A 70 -7.19 12.34 3.76
N LYS A 71 -6.96 11.70 4.91
CA LYS A 71 -6.99 12.33 6.24
C LYS A 71 -5.60 12.46 6.86
N TYR A 72 -4.71 11.51 6.57
CA TYR A 72 -3.38 11.43 7.13
C TYR A 72 -2.33 11.45 6.03
N LYS A 73 -1.16 12.05 6.31
CA LYS A 73 -0.01 11.92 5.41
C LYS A 73 0.47 10.47 5.41
N PHE A 74 1.19 10.11 4.35
CA PHE A 74 1.70 8.74 4.18
C PHE A 74 2.61 8.34 5.34
N GLU A 75 3.50 9.24 5.75
CA GLU A 75 4.48 9.05 6.82
C GLU A 75 3.80 8.91 8.18
N ASP A 76 2.79 9.74 8.47
CA ASP A 76 2.01 9.68 9.70
C ASP A 76 1.25 8.35 9.79
N LEU A 77 0.63 7.93 8.69
CA LEU A 77 -0.09 6.67 8.64
C LEU A 77 0.85 5.47 8.87
N GLN A 78 2.09 5.52 8.35
CA GLN A 78 3.11 4.52 8.64
C GLN A 78 3.50 4.51 10.13
N LYS A 79 3.73 5.69 10.72
CA LYS A 79 4.04 5.86 12.14
C LYS A 79 2.95 5.21 13.01
N TYR A 80 1.68 5.55 12.80
CA TYR A 80 0.56 5.00 13.57
C TYR A 80 0.39 3.49 13.38
N SER A 81 0.66 3.00 12.17
CA SER A 81 0.59 1.57 11.87
C SER A 81 1.68 0.77 12.58
N ILE A 82 2.88 1.34 12.74
CA ILE A 82 3.95 0.71 13.53
C ILE A 82 3.52 0.59 15.00
N PHE A 83 2.95 1.65 15.58
CA PHE A 83 2.44 1.61 16.95
C PHE A 83 1.33 0.56 17.10
N LEU A 84 0.39 0.51 16.16
CA LEU A 84 -0.64 -0.53 16.14
C LEU A 84 -0.04 -1.93 16.14
N MET A 85 0.95 -2.18 15.28
CA MET A 85 1.62 -3.49 15.20
C MET A 85 2.38 -3.85 16.46
N GLN A 86 2.80 -2.87 17.27
CA GLN A 86 3.42 -3.11 18.57
C GLN A 86 2.36 -3.43 19.64
N GLU A 87 1.26 -2.67 19.68
CA GLU A 87 0.20 -2.81 20.69
C GLU A 87 -0.69 -4.04 20.46
N LYS A 88 -0.94 -4.41 19.19
CA LYS A 88 -1.93 -5.41 18.78
C LYS A 88 -1.34 -6.54 17.94
N VAL A 89 -0.07 -6.90 18.18
CA VAL A 89 0.62 -7.94 17.41
C VAL A 89 -0.13 -9.28 17.41
N GLU A 90 -0.64 -9.73 18.55
CA GLU A 90 -1.35 -11.01 18.65
C GLU A 90 -2.71 -10.96 17.95
N GLU A 91 -3.46 -9.88 18.10
CA GLU A 91 -4.75 -9.68 17.40
C GLU A 91 -4.55 -9.67 15.87
N LEU A 92 -3.46 -9.07 15.39
CA LEU A 92 -3.10 -9.09 13.98
C LEU A 92 -2.66 -10.48 13.50
N ARG A 93 -2.16 -11.37 14.37
CA ARG A 93 -1.85 -12.75 13.99
C ARG A 93 -3.09 -13.61 13.84
N GLU A 94 -4.08 -13.37 14.68
CA GLU A 94 -5.31 -14.16 14.72
C GLU A 94 -6.36 -13.68 13.70
N ASN A 95 -6.40 -12.36 13.41
CA ASN A 95 -7.44 -11.77 12.59
C ASN A 95 -6.92 -11.34 11.20
N PRO A 96 -7.41 -11.92 10.10
CA PRO A 96 -6.97 -11.55 8.75
C PRO A 96 -7.43 -10.15 8.29
N ASN A 97 -8.33 -9.49 9.02
CA ASN A 97 -8.90 -8.17 8.69
C ASN A 97 -8.02 -7.01 9.21
N HIS A 98 -6.72 -7.04 8.94
CA HIS A 98 -5.75 -6.08 9.46
C HIS A 98 -6.15 -4.61 9.29
N PHE A 99 -6.71 -4.27 8.13
CA PHE A 99 -7.05 -2.87 7.80
C PHE A 99 -8.32 -2.37 8.51
N VAL A 100 -9.21 -3.26 8.94
CA VAL A 100 -10.32 -2.89 9.84
C VAL A 100 -9.77 -2.49 11.20
N ILE A 101 -8.86 -3.30 11.74
CA ILE A 101 -8.19 -3.03 13.02
C ILE A 101 -7.44 -1.70 12.94
N LEU A 102 -6.71 -1.46 11.84
CA LEU A 102 -6.06 -0.17 11.59
C LEU A 102 -7.07 0.99 11.61
N THR A 103 -8.15 0.90 10.83
CA THR A 103 -9.14 1.97 10.74
C THR A 103 -9.79 2.29 12.09
N GLY A 104 -10.06 1.26 12.90
CA GLY A 104 -10.66 1.43 14.22
C GLY A 104 -9.73 2.03 15.27
N ASN A 105 -8.41 2.02 15.04
CA ASN A 105 -7.42 2.42 16.05
C ASN A 105 -6.57 3.63 15.64
N VAL A 106 -6.50 3.97 14.35
CA VAL A 106 -5.61 5.04 13.86
C VAL A 106 -5.86 6.38 14.53
N GLU A 107 -7.12 6.75 14.78
CA GLU A 107 -7.48 8.02 15.41
C GLU A 107 -7.17 8.05 16.91
N ARG A 108 -7.34 6.89 17.58
CA ARG A 108 -6.95 6.71 18.98
C ARG A 108 -5.43 6.86 19.13
N ILE A 109 -4.67 6.13 18.32
CA ILE A 109 -3.20 6.15 18.33
C ILE A 109 -2.68 7.56 18.04
N ARG A 110 -3.27 8.26 17.06
CA ARG A 110 -2.93 9.66 16.77
C ARG A 110 -3.10 10.54 18.02
N THR A 111 -4.26 10.47 18.65
CA THR A 111 -4.57 11.31 19.83
C THR A 111 -3.66 10.99 21.02
N GLU A 112 -3.31 9.72 21.23
CA GLU A 112 -2.46 9.31 22.36
C GLU A 112 -0.95 9.58 22.15
N ARG A 113 -0.49 9.71 20.90
CA ARG A 113 0.95 9.72 20.55
C ARG A 113 1.44 11.03 19.92
N ASP A 114 0.54 11.93 19.55
CA ASP A 114 0.87 13.29 19.10
C ASP A 114 0.64 14.34 20.21
N VAL A 115 0.46 13.89 21.46
CA VAL A 115 0.51 14.70 22.69
C VAL A 115 1.90 14.64 23.30
#